data_AF-A0AAV0YC97-F1
#
_entry.id   AF-A0AAV0YC97-F1
#
_cell.length_a   1.000
_cell.length_b   1.000
_cell.length_c   1.000
_cell.angle_alpha   90.00
_cell.angle_beta   90.00
_cell.angle_gamma   90.00
#
_symmetry.space_group_name_H-M   'P 1'
#
loop_
_entity.id
_entity.type
_entity.pdbx_description
1 polymer ?
#
loop_
_entity_poly.entity_id
_entity_poly.type
_entity_poly.pdbx_seq_one_letter_code
_entity_poly.pdbx_strand_id
1 'polypeptide(L)'
;MWSDVKIVHGKPRHSQSQGSIERANRDVEDMLATWMAQNNTKDWPNGLKFIQFQKIHYHSGIGRSPYEAMFGCPAKVGLASIYIPTNEIEFLCTEEDIESILPQNSDEDTGNISSLSDGYCENYTKDEAKLGLFFV
;
A
#
# COMPACT_ATOMS: atom_id res chain seq x y z
N MET A 1 14.47 1.11 -24.74
CA MET A 1 13.14 0.47 -24.88
C MET A 1 13.37 -1.02 -24.85
N TRP A 2 12.66 -1.79 -24.02
CA TRP A 2 12.88 -3.24 -23.91
C TRP A 2 12.54 -3.94 -25.23
N SER A 3 13.46 -4.77 -25.72
CA SER A 3 13.44 -5.39 -27.06
C SER A 3 12.18 -6.22 -27.31
N ASP A 4 11.65 -6.83 -26.25
CA ASP A 4 10.54 -7.79 -26.31
C ASP A 4 9.17 -7.17 -26.02
N VAL A 5 9.09 -5.84 -25.85
CA VAL A 5 7.82 -5.17 -25.55
C VAL A 5 7.02 -4.92 -26.83
N LYS A 6 5.84 -5.56 -26.92
CA LYS A 6 4.88 -5.32 -27.99
C LYS A 6 3.83 -4.29 -27.57
N ILE A 7 3.78 -3.16 -28.26
CA ILE A 7 2.72 -2.15 -28.08
C ILE A 7 1.45 -2.63 -28.78
N VAL A 8 0.36 -2.74 -28.02
CA VAL A 8 -0.98 -3.03 -28.54
C VAL A 8 -1.80 -1.75 -28.48
N HIS A 9 -2.32 -1.31 -29.62
CA HIS A 9 -3.14 -0.11 -29.72
C HIS A 9 -4.62 -0.45 -29.55
N GLY A 10 -5.33 0.33 -28.73
CA GLY A 10 -6.79 0.26 -28.62
C GLY A 10 -7.47 0.71 -29.92
N LYS A 11 -8.74 0.31 -30.11
CA LYS A 11 -9.52 0.78 -31.25
C LYS A 11 -9.71 2.31 -31.17
N PRO A 12 -9.49 3.05 -32.27
CA PRO A 12 -9.77 4.49 -32.30
C PRO A 12 -11.19 4.78 -31.81
N ARG A 13 -11.32 5.66 -30.81
CA ARG A 13 -12.61 6.13 -30.25
C ARG A 13 -13.49 5.03 -29.62
N HIS A 14 -12.90 3.93 -29.16
CA HIS A 14 -13.64 2.84 -28.51
C HIS A 14 -13.20 2.62 -27.05
N SER A 15 -13.74 3.46 -26.16
CA SER A 15 -13.51 3.44 -24.70
C SER A 15 -13.78 2.10 -24.04
N GLN A 16 -14.65 1.26 -24.61
CA GLN A 16 -15.00 -0.04 -24.00
C GLN A 16 -13.80 -1.00 -23.84
N SER A 17 -12.79 -0.90 -24.72
CA SER A 17 -11.54 -1.68 -24.60
C SER A 17 -10.56 -1.13 -23.56
N GLN A 18 -10.85 0.06 -23.03
CA GLN A 18 -10.06 0.81 -22.04
C GLN A 18 -10.86 1.09 -20.77
N GLY A 19 -12.10 0.62 -20.67
CA GLY A 19 -13.01 1.01 -19.59
C GLY A 19 -12.53 0.61 -18.19
N SER A 20 -11.68 -0.42 -18.07
CA SER A 20 -11.01 -0.75 -16.80
C SER A 20 -10.00 0.32 -16.40
N ILE A 21 -9.16 0.75 -17.34
CA ILE A 21 -8.16 1.80 -17.15
C ILE A 21 -8.86 3.14 -16.89
N GLU A 22 -9.90 3.47 -17.63
CA GLU A 22 -10.68 4.71 -17.43
C GLU A 22 -11.31 4.77 -16.04
N ARG A 23 -11.86 3.67 -15.53
CA ARG A 23 -12.38 3.60 -14.15
C ARG A 23 -11.26 3.70 -13.12
N ALA A 24 -10.18 2.96 -13.30
CA ALA A 24 -9.04 2.99 -12.38
C ALA A 24 -8.42 4.39 -12.28
N ASN A 25 -8.29 5.09 -13.41
CA ASN A 25 -7.78 6.46 -13.45
C ASN A 25 -8.72 7.43 -12.73
N ARG A 26 -10.04 7.31 -12.93
CA ARG A 26 -11.02 8.13 -12.22
C ARG A 26 -10.93 7.95 -10.70
N ASP A 27 -10.81 6.71 -10.24
CA ASP A 27 -10.65 6.47 -8.80
C ASP A 27 -9.38 7.15 -8.26
N VAL A 28 -8.26 7.10 -8.99
CA VAL A 28 -7.01 7.77 -8.59
C VAL A 28 -7.18 9.28 -8.56
N GLU A 29 -7.85 9.86 -9.55
CA GLU A 29 -8.17 11.29 -9.59
C GLU A 29 -9.04 11.72 -8.40
N ASP A 30 -10.09 10.96 -8.09
CA ASP A 30 -11.01 11.25 -6.97
C ASP A 30 -10.30 11.14 -5.62
N MET A 31 -9.45 10.12 -5.44
CA MET A 31 -8.65 9.94 -4.23
C MET A 31 -7.63 11.07 -4.06
N LEU A 32 -6.96 11.46 -5.14
CA LEU A 32 -5.98 12.53 -5.13
C LEU A 32 -6.63 13.89 -4.85
N ALA A 33 -7.80 14.16 -5.44
CA ALA A 33 -8.59 15.36 -5.17
C ALA A 33 -9.01 15.43 -3.68
N THR A 34 -9.45 14.30 -3.12
CA THR A 34 -9.81 14.19 -1.70
C THR A 34 -8.60 14.45 -0.80
N TRP A 35 -7.47 13.82 -1.08
CA TRP A 35 -6.23 13.99 -0.31
C TRP A 35 -5.73 15.44 -0.35
N MET A 36 -5.73 16.08 -1.52
CA MET A 36 -5.33 17.47 -1.67
C MET A 36 -6.25 18.43 -0.90
N ALA A 37 -7.56 18.18 -0.91
CA ALA A 37 -8.53 18.96 -0.15
C ALA A 37 -8.33 18.82 1.36
N GLN A 38 -8.05 17.62 1.85
CA GLN A 38 -7.82 17.35 3.28
C GLN A 38 -6.52 17.97 3.79
N ASN A 39 -5.47 17.97 2.97
CA ASN A 39 -4.14 18.47 3.35
C ASN A 39 -3.93 19.95 2.98
N ASN A 40 -4.94 20.62 2.42
CA ASN A 40 -4.88 22.00 1.94
C ASN A 40 -3.61 22.27 1.07
N THR A 41 -3.32 21.34 0.16
CA THR A 41 -2.10 21.36 -0.65
C THR A 41 -2.42 21.09 -2.11
N LYS A 42 -1.51 21.50 -2.99
CA LYS A 42 -1.53 21.18 -4.43
C LYS A 42 -0.40 20.23 -4.82
N ASP A 43 0.31 19.71 -3.83
CA ASP A 43 1.46 18.81 -4.00
C ASP A 43 1.00 17.39 -4.34
N TRP A 44 0.37 17.26 -5.50
CA TRP A 44 -0.12 16.00 -6.03
C TRP A 44 0.98 14.94 -6.22
N PRO A 45 2.26 15.26 -6.54
CA PRO A 45 3.30 14.24 -6.63
C PRO A 45 3.56 13.53 -5.30
N ASN A 46 3.54 14.26 -4.18
CA ASN A 46 3.62 13.63 -2.86
C ASN A 46 2.32 12.90 -2.51
N GLY A 47 1.16 13.48 -2.83
CA GLY A 47 -0.14 12.82 -2.68
C GLY A 47 -0.22 11.44 -3.36
N LEU A 48 0.37 11.30 -4.55
CA LEU A 48 0.38 10.04 -5.30
C LEU A 48 1.04 8.88 -4.54
N LYS A 49 2.05 9.14 -3.69
CA LYS A 49 2.69 8.08 -2.89
C LYS A 49 1.69 7.46 -1.93
N PHE A 50 0.86 8.29 -1.29
CA PHE A 50 -0.21 7.85 -0.40
C PHE A 50 -1.35 7.15 -1.15
N ILE A 51 -1.75 7.68 -2.31
CA ILE A 51 -2.80 7.06 -3.13
C ILE A 51 -2.37 5.70 -3.69
N GLN A 52 -1.12 5.58 -4.15
CA GLN A 52 -0.55 4.31 -4.58
C GLN A 52 -0.57 3.30 -3.44
N PHE A 53 -0.16 3.73 -2.24
CA PHE A 53 -0.23 2.89 -1.05
C PHE A 53 -1.67 2.45 -0.77
N GLN A 54 -2.65 3.35 -0.81
CA GLN A 54 -4.05 3.00 -0.60
C GLN A 54 -4.61 2.04 -1.67
N LYS A 55 -4.11 2.11 -2.91
CA LYS A 55 -4.48 1.21 -4.02
C LYS A 55 -3.85 -0.19 -3.92
N ILE A 56 -2.81 -0.37 -3.11
CA ILE A 56 -2.27 -1.70 -2.80
C ILE A 56 -2.97 -2.38 -1.62
N HIS A 57 -4.04 -1.81 -1.05
CA HIS A 57 -4.83 -2.44 0.01
C HIS A 57 -5.82 -3.48 -0.50
N TYR A 58 -6.45 -4.17 0.45
CA TYR A 58 -7.47 -5.19 0.22
C TYR A 58 -8.53 -4.74 -0.80
N HIS A 59 -8.76 -5.59 -1.80
CA HIS A 59 -9.78 -5.38 -2.81
C HIS A 59 -10.83 -6.50 -2.73
N SER A 60 -12.04 -6.14 -2.35
CA SER A 60 -13.13 -7.08 -2.04
C SER A 60 -13.47 -8.04 -3.18
N GLY A 61 -13.37 -7.59 -4.43
CA GLY A 61 -13.64 -8.44 -5.59
C GLY A 61 -12.63 -9.57 -5.81
N ILE A 62 -11.41 -9.46 -5.26
CA ILE A 62 -10.36 -10.50 -5.38
C ILE A 62 -10.08 -11.22 -4.05
N GLY A 63 -10.70 -10.77 -2.95
CA GLY A 63 -10.54 -11.36 -1.62
C GLY A 63 -9.15 -11.16 -0.99
N ARG A 64 -8.31 -10.29 -1.54
CA ARG A 64 -6.95 -9.98 -1.07
C ARG A 64 -6.46 -8.65 -1.60
N SER A 65 -5.25 -8.24 -1.26
CA SER A 65 -4.66 -7.04 -1.86
C SER A 65 -4.10 -7.29 -3.27
N PRO A 66 -4.11 -6.29 -4.18
CA PRO A 66 -3.41 -6.40 -5.46
C PRO A 66 -1.91 -6.68 -5.31
N TYR A 67 -1.27 -6.15 -4.26
CA TYR A 67 0.13 -6.44 -3.95
C TYR A 67 0.32 -7.94 -3.67
N GLU A 68 -0.49 -8.51 -2.80
CA GLU A 68 -0.44 -9.93 -2.47
C GLU A 68 -0.80 -10.82 -3.66
N ALA A 69 -1.74 -10.39 -4.50
CA ALA A 69 -2.03 -11.09 -5.75
C ALA A 69 -0.86 -11.09 -6.73
N MET A 70 -0.03 -10.04 -6.74
CA MET A 70 1.11 -9.88 -7.64
C MET A 70 2.39 -10.54 -7.12
N PHE A 71 2.65 -10.45 -5.82
CA PHE A 71 3.90 -10.90 -5.20
C PHE A 71 3.76 -12.18 -4.36
N GLY A 72 2.54 -12.62 -4.07
CA GLY A 72 2.27 -13.83 -3.28
C GLY A 72 2.46 -13.66 -1.77
N CYS A 73 2.72 -12.45 -1.28
CA CYS A 73 2.85 -12.16 0.14
C CYS A 73 2.17 -10.84 0.53
N PRO A 74 1.74 -10.66 1.79
CA PRO A 74 1.18 -9.39 2.26
C PRO A 74 2.20 -8.25 2.14
N ALA A 75 1.71 -7.04 1.83
CA ALA A 75 2.55 -5.85 1.85
C ALA A 75 3.04 -5.57 3.27
N LYS A 76 4.34 -5.31 3.42
CA LYS A 76 4.92 -4.85 4.70
C LYS A 76 4.61 -3.36 4.88
N VAL A 77 3.81 -3.04 5.89
CA VAL A 77 3.37 -1.68 6.22
C VAL A 77 3.90 -1.27 7.59
N GLY A 78 4.87 -0.35 7.60
CA GLY A 78 5.42 0.24 8.82
C GLY A 78 6.04 -0.76 9.80
N LEU A 79 6.28 -0.32 11.03
CA LEU A 79 6.94 -1.10 12.09
C LEU A 79 6.06 -2.24 12.62
N ALA A 80 4.73 -2.15 12.49
CA ALA A 80 3.83 -3.24 12.85
C ALA A 80 4.05 -4.49 11.96
N SER A 81 4.54 -4.31 10.73
CA SER A 81 4.79 -5.42 9.81
C SER A 81 6.09 -6.20 10.07
N ILE A 82 6.94 -5.70 10.97
CA ILE A 82 8.20 -6.34 11.38
C ILE A 82 8.09 -7.00 12.76
N TYR A 83 6.86 -7.35 13.19
CA TYR A 83 6.57 -8.03 14.46
C TYR A 83 6.98 -7.27 15.73
N ILE A 84 7.18 -5.95 15.64
CA ILE A 84 7.33 -5.14 16.85
C ILE A 84 5.94 -4.99 17.48
N PRO A 85 5.74 -5.46 18.72
CA PRO A 85 4.44 -5.38 19.36
C PRO A 85 4.11 -3.90 19.64
N THR A 86 2.82 -3.54 19.50
CA THR A 86 2.38 -2.13 19.45
C THR A 86 2.77 -1.32 20.69
N ASN A 87 2.84 -1.97 21.85
CA ASN A 87 3.31 -1.37 23.11
C ASN A 87 4.78 -0.97 23.09
N GLU A 88 5.62 -1.60 22.27
CA GLU A 88 7.03 -1.23 22.12
C GLU A 88 7.22 -0.10 21.11
N ILE A 89 6.32 0.01 20.12
CA ILE A 89 6.35 1.09 19.12
C ILE A 89 6.20 2.46 19.79
N GLU A 90 5.38 2.58 20.83
CA GLU A 90 5.18 3.85 21.55
C GLU A 90 6.44 4.39 22.24
N PHE A 91 7.44 3.53 22.48
CA PHE A 91 8.70 3.91 23.15
C PHE A 91 9.87 4.13 22.19
N LEU A 92 9.71 3.81 20.90
CA LEU A 92 10.74 4.01 19.88
C LEU A 92 10.97 5.51 19.65
N CYS A 93 12.17 6.00 19.97
CA CYS A 93 12.55 7.40 19.78
C CYS A 93 13.67 7.57 18.75
N THR A 94 14.58 6.61 18.63
CA THR A 94 15.71 6.66 17.71
C THR A 94 15.85 5.41 16.86
N GLU A 95 16.69 5.47 15.83
CA GLU A 95 17.00 4.32 14.96
C GLU A 95 17.64 3.18 15.76
N GLU A 96 18.49 3.49 16.74
CA GLU A 96 19.14 2.51 17.61
C GLU A 96 18.14 1.71 18.46
N ASP A 97 17.01 2.33 18.86
CA ASP A 97 15.95 1.64 19.59
C ASP A 97 15.35 0.52 18.72
N ILE A 98 15.19 0.75 17.41
CA ILE A 98 14.66 -0.24 16.46
C ILE A 98 15.66 -1.39 16.27
N GLU A 99 16.94 -1.07 16.11
CA GLU A 99 18.02 -2.06 15.95
C GLU A 99 18.15 -2.99 17.16
N SER A 100 17.80 -2.50 18.35
CA SER A 100 17.83 -3.28 19.59
C SER A 100 16.70 -4.32 19.69
N ILE A 101 15.56 -4.07 19.03
CA ILE A 101 14.38 -4.95 19.05
C ILE A 101 14.45 -5.99 17.92
N LEU A 102 15.07 -5.63 16.79
CA LEU A 102 15.19 -6.53 15.65
C LEU A 102 16.12 -7.71 15.96
N PRO A 103 15.74 -8.96 15.63
CA PRO A 103 16.61 -10.11 15.82
C PRO A 103 17.87 -9.95 14.95
N GLN A 104 19.02 -9.83 15.61
CA GLN A 104 20.36 -9.76 15.02
C GLN A 104 20.76 -11.13 14.47
N ASN A 105 20.06 -11.62 13.43
CA ASN A 105 20.42 -12.86 12.76
C ASN A 105 20.54 -12.61 11.26
N SER A 106 21.78 -12.52 10.81
CA SER A 106 22.19 -12.90 9.47
C SER A 106 21.66 -14.30 9.16
N ASP A 107 20.93 -14.40 8.05
CA ASP A 107 20.73 -15.57 7.18
C ASP A 107 19.25 -15.71 6.78
N GLU A 108 19.06 -15.85 5.46
CA GLU A 108 17.79 -16.00 4.77
C GLU A 108 16.89 -17.07 5.40
N ASP A 109 15.66 -16.71 5.80
CA ASP A 109 14.55 -17.65 5.63
C ASP A 109 13.22 -16.91 5.41
N THR A 110 12.86 -16.77 4.13
CA THR A 110 11.62 -16.18 3.62
C THR A 110 10.43 -17.13 3.68
N GLY A 111 10.44 -18.09 4.61
CA GLY A 111 9.48 -19.20 4.62
C GLY A 111 8.86 -19.48 5.98
N ASN A 112 7.91 -18.64 6.43
CA ASN A 112 6.75 -19.04 7.26
C ASN A 112 5.97 -17.82 7.81
N ILE A 113 5.40 -16.99 6.94
CA ILE A 113 4.40 -15.97 7.33
C ILE A 113 3.09 -16.23 6.56
N SER A 114 2.63 -17.48 6.57
CA SER A 114 1.41 -17.87 5.83
C SER A 114 0.25 -18.27 6.74
N SER A 115 0.40 -18.26 8.07
CA SER A 115 -0.63 -18.79 8.98
C SER A 115 -1.24 -17.80 9.98
N LEU A 116 -0.85 -16.51 9.97
CA LEU A 116 -1.30 -15.55 11.00
C LEU A 116 -1.85 -14.22 10.45
N SER A 117 -2.11 -14.09 9.15
CA SER A 117 -2.65 -12.84 8.55
C SER A 117 -4.17 -12.69 8.69
N ASP A 118 -4.89 -13.75 9.08
CA ASP A 118 -6.36 -13.80 8.97
C ASP A 118 -7.10 -12.86 9.94
N GLY A 119 -6.42 -12.26 10.92
CA GLY A 119 -7.07 -11.47 11.98
C GLY A 119 -6.91 -9.95 11.92
N TYR A 120 -6.02 -9.40 11.09
CA TYR A 120 -5.63 -7.98 11.21
C TYR A 120 -6.19 -7.04 10.14
N CYS A 121 -6.77 -7.57 9.05
CA CYS A 121 -7.32 -6.72 7.99
C CYS A 121 -8.65 -6.03 8.36
N GLU A 122 -9.36 -6.44 9.42
CA GLU A 122 -10.68 -5.87 9.77
C GLU A 122 -10.64 -4.56 10.58
N ASN A 123 -9.50 -4.20 11.19
CA ASN A 123 -9.44 -3.06 12.11
C ASN A 123 -9.11 -1.71 11.43
N TYR A 124 -8.76 -1.72 10.13
CA TYR A 124 -8.64 -0.49 9.33
C TYR A 124 -10.00 -0.01 8.82
N THR A 125 -10.99 0.07 9.70
CA THR A 125 -12.31 0.58 9.34
C THR A 125 -12.66 1.85 10.13
N LYS A 126 -12.70 2.95 9.36
CA LYS A 126 -13.44 4.21 9.56
C LYS A 126 -12.75 5.37 10.28
N ASP A 127 -11.84 5.16 11.22
CA ASP A 127 -11.28 6.30 11.99
C ASP A 127 -9.85 6.71 11.58
N GLU A 128 -9.02 5.80 11.05
CA GLU A 128 -7.61 6.12 10.72
C GLU A 128 -7.41 6.79 9.35
N ALA A 129 -8.45 6.88 8.50
CA ALA A 129 -8.41 7.73 7.31
C ALA A 129 -8.26 9.24 7.65
N LYS A 130 -8.45 9.61 8.92
CA LYS A 130 -8.13 10.95 9.46
C LYS A 130 -6.70 11.08 9.98
N LEU A 131 -5.99 9.98 10.21
CA LEU A 131 -4.64 9.96 10.76
C LEU A 131 -3.60 9.84 9.65
N GLY A 132 -3.61 10.80 8.72
CA GLY A 132 -2.44 11.11 7.88
C GLY A 132 -1.25 11.65 8.70
N LEU A 133 -1.09 11.22 9.95
CA LEU A 133 -0.16 11.78 10.93
C LEU A 133 1.00 10.84 11.29
N PHE A 134 1.06 9.61 10.76
CA PHE A 134 2.12 8.65 11.12
C PHE A 134 3.24 8.47 10.08
N PHE A 135 3.35 9.38 9.12
CA PHE A 135 4.50 9.43 8.22
C PHE A 135 5.00 10.86 8.05
N VAL A 136 5.55 11.41 9.15
CA VAL A 136 6.62 12.42 9.14
C VAL A 136 7.65 11.98 10.16
#